data_AF-A0A357YTH5-F1
#
_entry.id   AF-A0A357YTH5-F1
#
_cell.length_a   1.000
_cell.length_b   1.000
_cell.length_c   1.000
_cell.angle_alpha   90.00
_cell.angle_beta   90.00
_cell.angle_gamma   90.00
#
_symmetry.space_group_name_H-M   'P 1'
#
loop_
_entity.id
_entity.type
_entity.pdbx_description
1 polymer ?
#
loop_
_entity_poly.entity_id
_entity_poly.type
_entity_poly.pdbx_seq_one_letter_code
_entity_poly.pdbx_strand_id
1 'polypeptide(L)'
;MKAIGKIVFVLFHISLVAWGCLAIYFSYLPVPLRYGGAGLFAVVSIAVLLLARPKLKGAVIFWAMFALVLLGWFSMKPSNHRDWQADNAVLPYAEVNGDVITIHNIRNFDYRSETDYTIGYYDKSFTLSSLNSFDVFLCDWGLNAIVHTMVSFGFDNGSFLCISIETRKEKGEAYSTLKGFFRQYEQFYVVADERDLIRLRTNYRQGETVYLYRIQDVSMAVVRQVFMDYISYINRLTESPEWYNALTGNCTTEIRGHTRPNPDRINWDWRILANGYIDELMYEKKWWTHPSRLQR
;
A
#
# COMPACT_ATOMS: atom_id res chain seq x y z
N MET A 1 -40.92 -10.90 -4.36
CA MET A 1 -40.37 -9.52 -4.26
C MET A 1 -40.29 -8.99 -2.82
N LYS A 2 -41.38 -8.94 -2.03
CA LYS A 2 -41.34 -8.40 -0.64
C LYS A 2 -40.41 -9.15 0.34
N ALA A 3 -40.30 -10.48 0.22
CA ALA A 3 -39.41 -11.28 1.07
C ALA A 3 -37.92 -11.04 0.76
N ILE A 4 -37.58 -10.94 -0.53
CA ILE A 4 -36.22 -10.62 -1.00
C ILE A 4 -35.79 -9.25 -0.47
N GLY A 5 -36.66 -8.24 -0.55
CA GLY A 5 -36.36 -6.90 -0.02
C GLY A 5 -36.07 -6.91 1.49
N LYS A 6 -36.77 -7.72 2.28
CA LYS A 6 -36.51 -7.87 3.72
C LYS A 6 -35.17 -8.55 4.00
N ILE A 7 -34.84 -9.60 3.24
CA ILE A 7 -33.56 -10.31 3.39
C ILE A 7 -32.39 -9.37 3.07
N VAL A 8 -32.47 -8.66 1.95
CA VAL A 8 -31.44 -7.67 1.55
C VAL A 8 -31.29 -6.59 2.61
N PHE A 9 -32.39 -6.07 3.15
CA PHE A 9 -32.36 -5.07 4.22
C PHE A 9 -31.68 -5.58 5.49
N VAL A 10 -31.97 -6.81 5.91
CA VAL A 10 -31.35 -7.42 7.10
C VAL A 10 -29.86 -7.66 6.88
N LEU A 11 -29.48 -8.24 5.74
CA LEU A 11 -28.07 -8.46 5.39
C LEU A 11 -27.29 -7.15 5.35
N PHE A 12 -27.88 -6.10 4.79
CA PHE A 12 -27.27 -4.77 4.76
C PHE A 12 -26.96 -4.25 6.17
N HIS A 13 -27.92 -4.33 7.11
CA HIS A 13 -27.69 -3.88 8.49
C HIS A 13 -26.69 -4.76 9.23
N ILE A 14 -26.68 -6.08 8.99
CA ILE A 14 -25.67 -6.99 9.55
C ILE A 14 -24.28 -6.56 9.09
N SER A 15 -24.11 -6.27 7.80
CA SER A 15 -22.83 -5.78 7.27
C SER A 15 -22.41 -4.44 7.89
N LEU A 16 -23.33 -3.51 8.10
CA LEU A 16 -23.03 -2.23 8.77
C LEU A 16 -22.64 -2.43 10.25
N VAL A 17 -23.34 -3.30 10.97
CA VAL A 17 -23.00 -3.63 12.37
C VAL A 17 -21.62 -4.26 12.42
N ALA A 18 -21.34 -5.26 11.57
CA ALA A 18 -20.04 -5.91 11.50
C ALA A 18 -18.93 -4.90 11.17
N TRP A 19 -19.14 -4.04 10.16
CA TRP A 19 -18.19 -3.00 9.81
C TRP A 19 -17.95 -2.01 10.96
N GLY A 20 -19.01 -1.55 11.63
CA GLY A 20 -18.90 -0.64 12.76
C GLY A 20 -18.16 -1.25 13.96
N CYS A 21 -18.41 -2.52 14.27
CA CYS A 21 -17.64 -3.25 15.28
C CYS A 21 -16.15 -3.31 14.93
N LEU A 22 -15.82 -3.64 13.69
CA LEU A 22 -14.43 -3.69 13.22
C LEU A 22 -13.77 -2.31 13.24
N ALA A 23 -14.49 -1.26 12.87
CA ALA A 23 -13.99 0.12 12.93
C ALA A 23 -13.65 0.56 14.36
N ILE A 24 -14.45 0.18 15.36
CA ILE A 24 -14.16 0.47 16.77
C ILE A 24 -13.01 -0.43 17.26
N TYR A 25 -13.04 -1.71 16.91
CA TYR A 25 -12.03 -2.71 17.31
C TYR A 25 -10.62 -2.31 16.84
N PHE A 26 -10.50 -1.85 15.60
CA PHE A 26 -9.26 -1.38 14.98
C PHE A 26 -9.04 0.13 15.18
N SER A 27 -9.76 0.80 16.09
CA SER A 27 -9.48 2.20 16.37
C SER A 27 -8.23 2.37 17.25
N TYR A 28 -7.74 3.60 17.33
CA TYR A 28 -6.67 4.00 18.26
C TYR A 28 -7.17 4.29 19.69
N LEU A 29 -8.37 3.85 20.05
CA LEU A 29 -8.86 3.95 21.43
C LEU A 29 -8.03 3.06 22.36
N PRO A 30 -7.98 3.39 23.67
CA PRO A 30 -7.45 2.49 24.69
C PRO A 30 -8.04 1.08 24.59
N VAL A 31 -7.21 0.06 24.83
CA VAL A 31 -7.55 -1.35 24.64
C VAL A 31 -8.93 -1.76 25.19
N PRO A 32 -9.31 -1.40 26.44
CA PRO A 32 -10.61 -1.76 26.98
C PRO A 32 -11.77 -1.10 26.24
N LEU A 33 -11.58 0.13 25.75
CA LEU A 33 -12.60 0.87 25.01
C LEU A 33 -12.81 0.32 23.61
N ARG A 34 -11.78 -0.24 22.97
CA ARG A 34 -11.93 -0.92 21.67
C ARG A 34 -12.80 -2.15 21.80
N TYR A 35 -12.44 -3.06 22.70
CA TYR A 35 -13.15 -4.34 22.85
C TYR A 35 -14.54 -4.13 23.47
N GLY A 36 -14.62 -3.36 24.55
CA GLY A 36 -15.89 -3.04 25.20
C GLY A 36 -16.81 -2.21 24.31
N GLY A 37 -16.27 -1.21 23.60
CA GLY A 37 -17.03 -0.37 22.69
C GLY A 37 -17.55 -1.13 21.47
N ALA A 38 -16.75 -2.00 20.85
CA ALA A 38 -17.19 -2.84 19.74
C ALA A 38 -18.30 -3.81 20.19
N GLY A 39 -18.14 -4.45 21.35
CA GLY A 39 -19.16 -5.33 21.93
C GLY A 39 -20.46 -4.59 22.27
N LEU A 40 -20.35 -3.42 22.93
CA LEU A 40 -21.49 -2.58 23.27
C LEU A 40 -22.22 -2.11 22.01
N PHE A 41 -21.50 -1.65 20.99
CA PHE A 41 -22.07 -1.23 19.72
C PHE A 41 -22.83 -2.37 19.04
N ALA A 42 -22.28 -3.59 19.03
CA ALA A 42 -22.94 -4.77 18.49
C ALA A 42 -24.27 -5.04 19.22
N VAL A 43 -24.22 -5.17 20.55
CA VAL A 43 -25.38 -5.53 21.39
C VAL A 43 -26.48 -4.48 21.28
N VAL A 44 -26.13 -3.20 21.41
CA VAL A 44 -27.11 -2.10 21.34
C VAL A 44 -27.69 -1.99 19.94
N SER A 45 -26.89 -2.13 18.88
CA SER A 45 -27.40 -2.09 17.51
C SER A 45 -28.42 -3.21 17.25
N ILE A 46 -28.10 -4.43 17.67
CA ILE A 46 -29.00 -5.58 17.54
C ILE A 46 -30.29 -5.35 18.35
N ALA A 47 -30.16 -4.91 19.61
CA ALA A 47 -31.30 -4.64 20.48
C ALA A 47 -32.22 -3.56 19.90
N VAL A 48 -31.66 -2.46 19.40
CA VAL A 48 -32.42 -1.36 18.80
C VAL A 48 -33.13 -1.81 17.51
N LEU A 49 -32.45 -2.54 16.62
CA LEU A 49 -33.06 -2.99 15.36
C LEU A 49 -34.18 -4.03 15.59
N LEU A 50 -34.02 -4.91 16.58
CA LEU A 50 -35.00 -5.96 16.88
C LEU A 50 -36.16 -5.49 17.77
N LEU A 51 -35.86 -4.78 18.86
CA LEU A 51 -36.80 -4.52 19.96
C LEU A 51 -37.47 -3.14 19.87
N ALA A 52 -36.80 -2.11 19.33
CA ALA A 52 -37.35 -0.75 19.36
C ALA A 52 -38.62 -0.61 18.50
N ARG A 53 -39.63 0.05 19.07
CA ARG A 53 -40.91 0.36 18.42
C ARG A 53 -41.29 1.83 18.71
N PRO A 54 -41.83 2.57 17.71
CA PRO A 54 -41.98 2.20 16.30
C PRO A 54 -40.63 2.02 15.60
N LYS A 55 -40.59 1.19 14.54
CA LYS A 55 -39.35 0.79 13.85
C LYS A 55 -38.54 1.97 13.31
N LEU A 56 -39.19 3.09 12.97
CA LEU A 56 -38.52 4.32 12.54
C LEU A 56 -37.62 4.90 13.63
N LYS A 57 -38.06 4.94 14.90
CA LYS A 57 -37.23 5.42 16.02
C LYS A 57 -35.99 4.55 16.20
N GLY A 58 -36.15 3.23 16.09
CA GLY A 58 -35.02 2.29 16.14
C GLY A 58 -34.02 2.52 15.02
N ALA A 59 -34.50 2.71 13.78
CA ALA A 59 -33.63 3.02 12.65
C ALA A 59 -32.86 4.34 12.87
N VAL A 60 -33.53 5.40 13.34
CA VAL A 60 -32.88 6.69 13.63
C VAL A 60 -31.78 6.54 14.68
N ILE A 61 -32.04 5.80 15.77
CA ILE A 61 -31.03 5.56 16.82
C ILE A 61 -29.84 4.78 16.27
N PHE A 62 -30.08 3.71 15.50
CA PHE A 62 -29.02 2.92 14.87
C PHE A 62 -28.15 3.78 13.95
N TRP A 63 -28.77 4.56 13.05
CA TRP A 63 -28.04 5.43 12.14
C TRP A 63 -27.28 6.55 12.85
N ALA A 64 -27.81 7.11 13.93
CA ALA A 64 -27.09 8.07 14.75
C ALA A 64 -25.84 7.44 15.40
N MET A 65 -25.97 6.25 15.97
CA MET A 65 -24.82 5.51 16.52
C MET A 65 -23.79 5.18 15.44
N PHE A 66 -24.24 4.68 14.29
CA PHE A 66 -23.35 4.35 13.17
C PHE A 66 -22.64 5.60 12.63
N ALA A 67 -23.33 6.74 12.56
CA ALA A 67 -22.73 8.02 12.19
C ALA A 67 -21.63 8.45 13.17
N LEU A 68 -21.79 8.23 14.48
CA LEU A 68 -20.72 8.49 15.45
C LEU A 68 -19.49 7.60 15.22
N VAL A 69 -19.69 6.32 14.88
CA VAL A 69 -18.60 5.42 14.52
C VAL A 69 -17.89 5.90 13.26
N LEU A 70 -18.64 6.32 12.23
CA LEU A 70 -18.07 6.90 11.02
C LEU A 70 -17.26 8.16 11.31
N LEU A 71 -17.80 9.09 12.11
CA LEU A 71 -17.09 10.31 12.48
C LEU A 71 -15.78 9.99 13.21
N GLY A 72 -15.81 9.05 14.15
CA GLY A 72 -14.61 8.55 14.82
C GLY A 72 -13.60 7.98 13.83
N TRP A 73 -14.05 7.10 12.92
CA TRP A 73 -13.20 6.48 11.91
C TRP A 73 -12.56 7.50 10.95
N PHE A 74 -13.34 8.48 10.47
CA PHE A 74 -12.86 9.54 9.59
C PHE A 74 -11.91 10.52 10.30
N SER A 75 -12.05 10.70 11.62
CA SER A 75 -11.20 11.58 12.42
C SER A 75 -9.78 11.04 12.66
N MET A 76 -9.55 9.74 12.45
CA MET A 76 -8.23 9.14 12.60
C MET A 76 -7.24 9.73 11.58
N LYS A 77 -6.12 10.24 12.08
CA LYS A 77 -5.06 10.87 11.28
C LYS A 77 -3.87 9.93 11.11
N PRO A 78 -3.33 9.81 9.89
CA PRO A 78 -2.04 9.16 9.69
C PRO A 78 -0.95 9.98 10.39
N SER A 79 0.16 9.34 10.75
CA SER A 79 1.27 10.00 11.43
C SER A 79 2.60 9.49 10.89
N ASN A 80 3.64 10.33 10.95
CA ASN A 80 5.03 9.89 10.77
C ASN A 80 5.74 9.60 12.10
N HIS A 81 5.10 9.91 13.22
CA HIS A 81 5.66 9.83 14.57
C HIS A 81 4.96 8.72 15.37
N ARG A 82 5.22 7.47 15.01
CA ARG A 82 4.80 6.28 15.75
C ARG A 82 6.00 5.40 16.09
N ASP A 83 5.79 4.39 16.92
CA ASP A 83 6.84 3.41 17.21
C ASP A 83 6.94 2.40 16.07
N TRP A 84 7.59 2.80 14.98
CA TRP A 84 7.70 1.99 13.76
C TRP A 84 8.61 0.77 13.93
N GLN A 85 8.33 -0.26 13.13
CA GLN A 85 9.28 -1.35 12.93
C GLN A 85 10.56 -0.84 12.28
N ALA A 86 11.69 -1.49 12.61
CA ALA A 86 13.01 -1.03 12.23
C ALA A 86 13.23 -0.97 10.70
N ASP A 87 12.61 -1.89 9.96
CA ASP A 87 12.64 -1.95 8.50
C ASP A 87 12.07 -0.69 7.82
N ASN A 88 11.12 -0.03 8.47
CA ASN A 88 10.37 1.10 7.93
C ASN A 88 10.40 2.34 8.87
N ALA A 89 11.39 2.42 9.76
CA ALA A 89 11.46 3.46 10.79
C ALA A 89 11.92 4.83 10.26
N VAL A 90 12.85 4.85 9.30
CA VAL A 90 13.44 6.07 8.76
C VAL A 90 12.78 6.44 7.43
N LEU A 91 12.30 7.68 7.31
CA LEU A 91 11.67 8.18 6.09
C LEU A 91 12.73 8.63 5.09
N PRO A 92 12.69 8.15 3.83
CA PRO A 92 13.47 8.74 2.76
C PRO A 92 12.89 10.10 2.36
N TYR A 93 13.76 10.99 1.89
CA TYR A 93 13.41 12.25 1.26
C TYR A 93 14.49 12.61 0.24
N ALA A 94 14.21 13.56 -0.63
CA ALA A 94 15.16 13.99 -1.63
C ALA A 94 15.17 15.51 -1.82
N GLU A 95 16.36 16.03 -2.10
CA GLU A 95 16.57 17.40 -2.54
C GLU A 95 16.73 17.42 -4.07
N VAL A 96 16.00 18.31 -4.73
CA VAL A 96 15.96 18.43 -6.19
C VAL A 96 16.67 19.71 -6.61
N ASN A 97 17.86 19.57 -7.20
CA ASN A 97 18.69 20.68 -7.67
C ASN A 97 18.90 20.58 -9.19
N GLY A 98 17.84 20.89 -9.95
CA GLY A 98 17.85 20.77 -11.41
C GLY A 98 18.01 19.31 -11.84
N ASP A 99 19.14 18.99 -12.47
CA ASP A 99 19.44 17.63 -12.95
C ASP A 99 20.06 16.72 -11.87
N VAL A 100 20.41 17.27 -10.69
CA VAL A 100 21.00 16.50 -9.58
C VAL A 100 19.95 16.29 -8.50
N ILE A 101 19.70 15.03 -8.16
CA ILE A 101 18.72 14.60 -7.16
C ILE A 101 19.49 13.92 -6.02
N THR A 102 19.57 14.56 -4.86
CA THR A 102 20.19 13.97 -3.67
C THR A 102 19.12 13.29 -2.85
N ILE A 103 19.22 11.98 -2.70
CA ILE A 103 18.28 11.18 -1.92
C ILE A 103 18.93 10.81 -0.61
N HIS A 104 18.21 11.06 0.47
CA HIS A 104 18.62 10.79 1.83
C HIS A 104 17.90 9.56 2.39
N ASN A 105 18.57 8.88 3.32
CA ASN A 105 18.06 7.67 3.98
C ASN A 105 17.74 6.53 3.00
N ILE A 106 18.59 6.32 1.99
CA ILE A 106 18.51 5.14 1.12
C ILE A 106 18.85 3.91 1.95
N ARG A 107 17.90 2.98 2.04
CA ARG A 107 18.04 1.76 2.84
C ARG A 107 19.04 0.79 2.19
N ASN A 108 19.92 0.23 3.01
CA ASN A 108 20.89 -0.78 2.60
C ASN A 108 21.09 -1.79 3.74
N PHE A 109 20.03 -2.51 4.07
CA PHE A 109 20.04 -3.51 5.14
C PHE A 109 20.73 -4.78 4.66
N ASP A 110 21.53 -5.37 5.54
CA ASP A 110 22.19 -6.66 5.28
C ASP A 110 21.55 -7.76 6.13
N TYR A 111 20.91 -8.71 5.44
CA TYR A 111 20.06 -9.73 6.06
C TYR A 111 20.82 -11.02 6.36
N ARG A 112 20.49 -11.62 7.52
CA ARG A 112 20.86 -12.99 7.90
C ARG A 112 19.62 -13.89 7.92
N SER A 113 18.46 -13.33 8.21
CA SER A 113 17.13 -13.93 8.05
C SER A 113 16.11 -12.84 7.68
N GLU A 114 14.83 -13.21 7.55
CA GLU A 114 13.75 -12.22 7.34
C GLU A 114 13.66 -11.19 8.49
N THR A 115 14.00 -11.59 9.71
CA THR A 115 13.84 -10.77 10.92
C THR A 115 15.15 -10.42 11.62
N ASP A 116 16.28 -10.94 11.13
CA ASP A 116 17.63 -10.64 11.62
C ASP A 116 18.45 -9.97 10.51
N TYR A 117 18.74 -8.68 10.70
CA TYR A 117 19.45 -7.85 9.73
C TYR A 117 20.22 -6.73 10.41
N THR A 118 21.25 -6.23 9.73
CA THR A 118 21.97 -5.02 10.13
C THR A 118 21.29 -3.82 9.47
N ILE A 119 20.88 -2.85 10.28
CA ILE A 119 20.29 -1.59 9.81
C ILE A 119 21.38 -0.73 9.17
N GLY A 120 21.12 -0.23 7.97
CA GLY A 120 22.03 0.63 7.22
C GLY A 120 21.25 1.62 6.35
N TYR A 121 21.68 2.88 6.38
CA TYR A 121 21.17 3.95 5.54
C TYR A 121 22.32 4.77 5.00
N TYR A 122 22.17 5.31 3.79
CA TYR A 122 23.15 6.21 3.19
C TYR A 122 22.46 7.26 2.32
N ASP A 123 23.20 8.32 2.02
CA ASP A 123 22.74 9.40 1.15
C ASP A 123 23.51 9.35 -0.17
N LYS A 124 22.84 9.64 -1.29
CA LYS A 124 23.48 9.62 -2.60
C LYS A 124 22.81 10.56 -3.57
N SER A 125 23.64 11.23 -4.36
CA SER A 125 23.20 12.06 -5.48
C SER A 125 23.17 11.26 -6.77
N PHE A 126 22.10 11.46 -7.53
CA PHE A 126 21.87 10.87 -8.84
C PHE A 126 21.70 11.99 -9.87
N THR A 127 22.26 11.79 -11.05
CA THR A 127 22.05 12.68 -12.18
C THR A 127 20.86 12.16 -12.98
N LEU A 128 19.78 12.95 -13.08
CA LEU A 128 18.54 12.54 -13.75
C LEU A 128 18.76 12.29 -15.24
N SER A 129 19.62 13.07 -15.90
CA SER A 129 20.02 12.84 -17.28
C SER A 129 20.78 11.52 -17.50
N SER A 130 21.44 10.96 -16.49
CA SER A 130 22.14 9.67 -16.59
C SER A 130 21.25 8.46 -16.32
N LEU A 131 19.94 8.65 -16.16
CA LEU A 131 18.97 7.57 -16.05
C LEU A 131 18.84 6.83 -17.39
N ASN A 132 19.04 5.52 -17.38
CA ASN A 132 19.17 4.70 -18.60
C ASN A 132 18.30 3.44 -18.63
N SER A 133 17.79 2.99 -17.49
CA SER A 133 16.89 1.84 -17.42
C SER A 133 15.79 2.04 -16.39
N PHE A 134 14.72 1.29 -16.60
CA PHE A 134 13.60 1.19 -15.69
C PHE A 134 13.11 -0.25 -15.69
N ASP A 135 13.13 -0.87 -14.53
CA ASP A 135 12.80 -2.27 -14.35
C ASP A 135 11.63 -2.41 -13.37
N VAL A 136 10.79 -3.41 -13.61
CA VAL A 136 9.64 -3.72 -12.74
C VAL A 136 9.82 -5.11 -12.15
N PHE A 137 9.67 -5.21 -10.83
CA PHE A 137 9.69 -6.46 -10.11
C PHE A 137 8.29 -6.79 -9.61
N LEU A 138 7.81 -8.00 -9.92
CA LEU A 138 6.58 -8.57 -9.37
C LEU A 138 6.93 -9.68 -8.41
N CYS A 139 6.47 -9.57 -7.17
CA CYS A 139 6.71 -10.54 -6.11
C CYS A 139 5.38 -11.23 -5.75
N ASP A 140 5.25 -12.48 -6.18
CA ASP A 140 4.09 -13.31 -5.91
C ASP A 140 4.31 -14.14 -4.63
N TRP A 141 3.42 -13.95 -3.67
CA TRP A 141 3.35 -14.64 -2.38
C TRP A 141 2.23 -15.71 -2.30
N GLY A 142 1.79 -16.23 -3.45
CA GLY A 142 0.74 -17.27 -3.54
C GLY A 142 -0.67 -16.73 -3.72
N LEU A 143 -0.81 -15.43 -3.98
CA LEU A 143 -2.08 -14.79 -4.34
C LEU A 143 -1.97 -14.32 -5.79
N ASN A 144 -2.18 -15.24 -6.74
CA ASN A 144 -1.97 -15.05 -8.18
C ASN A 144 -2.61 -13.78 -8.78
N ALA A 145 -3.62 -13.19 -8.14
CA ALA A 145 -4.28 -11.98 -8.62
C ALA A 145 -3.70 -10.67 -8.03
N ILE A 146 -3.06 -10.72 -6.86
CA ILE A 146 -2.52 -9.54 -6.15
C ILE A 146 -1.08 -9.83 -5.75
N VAL A 147 -0.15 -9.26 -6.50
CA VAL A 147 1.29 -9.41 -6.29
C VAL A 147 1.88 -8.11 -5.77
N HIS A 148 2.99 -8.19 -5.06
CA HIS A 148 3.71 -6.99 -4.62
C HIS A 148 4.56 -6.45 -5.76
N THR A 149 4.40 -5.18 -6.13
CA THR A 149 5.16 -4.58 -7.23
C THR A 149 6.19 -3.58 -6.70
N MET A 150 7.40 -3.65 -7.25
CA MET A 150 8.49 -2.70 -7.01
C MET A 150 9.05 -2.23 -8.34
N VAL A 151 9.69 -1.07 -8.32
CA VAL A 151 10.37 -0.52 -9.49
C VAL A 151 11.84 -0.29 -9.20
N SER A 152 12.68 -0.32 -10.22
CA SER A 152 14.10 0.02 -10.10
C SER A 152 14.52 0.94 -11.24
N PHE A 153 15.32 1.95 -10.89
CA PHE A 153 15.83 2.97 -11.77
C PHE A 153 17.34 2.79 -11.93
N GLY A 154 17.77 2.45 -13.14
CA GLY A 154 19.19 2.26 -13.47
C GLY A 154 19.84 3.51 -14.03
N PHE A 155 21.10 3.74 -13.65
CA PHE A 155 21.91 4.89 -14.06
C PHE A 155 23.18 4.43 -14.79
N ASP A 156 23.74 5.28 -15.65
CA ASP A 156 24.92 4.99 -16.49
C ASP A 156 26.17 4.57 -15.72
N ASN A 157 26.27 4.93 -14.45
CA ASN A 157 27.37 4.51 -13.58
C ASN A 157 27.19 3.11 -12.97
N GLY A 158 26.17 2.36 -13.41
CA GLY A 158 25.84 1.01 -12.92
C GLY A 158 25.10 1.00 -11.57
N SER A 159 24.66 2.16 -11.08
CA SER A 159 23.84 2.24 -9.86
C SER A 159 22.38 1.93 -10.19
N PHE A 160 21.70 1.28 -9.25
CA PHE A 160 20.26 1.02 -9.31
C PHE A 160 19.61 1.54 -8.02
N LEU A 161 18.48 2.22 -8.17
CA LEU A 161 17.66 2.68 -7.06
C LEU A 161 16.31 1.96 -7.12
N CYS A 162 16.06 1.08 -6.17
CA CYS A 162 14.82 0.34 -6.07
C CYS A 162 13.84 1.05 -5.13
N ILE A 163 12.58 1.17 -5.56
CA ILE A 163 11.51 1.75 -4.78
C ILE A 163 10.39 0.73 -4.63
N SER A 164 10.00 0.48 -3.38
CA SER A 164 8.92 -0.42 -3.00
C SER A 164 7.85 0.36 -2.24
N ILE A 165 6.61 0.24 -2.67
CA ILE A 165 5.46 0.85 -2.02
C ILE A 165 4.91 -0.15 -1.00
N GLU A 166 5.04 0.18 0.28
CA GLU A 166 4.79 -0.74 1.39
C GLU A 166 3.82 -0.17 2.42
N THR A 167 3.30 -1.08 3.24
CA THR A 167 2.62 -0.72 4.49
C THR A 167 3.66 -0.37 5.55
N ARG A 168 3.49 0.76 6.22
CA ARG A 168 4.25 1.10 7.43
C ARG A 168 3.58 0.46 8.64
N LYS A 169 4.33 -0.37 9.38
CA LYS A 169 3.84 -1.13 10.54
C LYS A 169 4.44 -0.59 11.83
N GLU A 170 3.63 -0.50 12.88
CA GLU A 170 4.13 -0.23 14.24
C GLU A 170 4.79 -1.50 14.85
N LYS A 171 5.63 -1.32 15.88
CA LYS A 171 6.25 -2.44 16.58
C LYS A 171 5.18 -3.35 17.18
N GLY A 172 5.39 -4.66 17.02
CA GLY A 172 4.44 -5.69 17.45
C GLY A 172 3.29 -5.92 16.47
N GLU A 173 3.21 -5.20 15.35
CA GLU A 173 2.19 -5.45 14.34
C GLU A 173 2.60 -6.47 13.27
N ALA A 174 1.74 -7.46 13.05
CA ALA A 174 1.80 -8.28 11.84
C ALA A 174 0.96 -7.65 10.71
N TYR A 175 1.31 -7.97 9.46
CA TYR A 175 0.49 -7.62 8.31
C TYR A 175 -0.86 -8.35 8.35
N SER A 176 -1.93 -7.66 7.99
CA SER A 176 -3.27 -8.20 7.83
C SER A 176 -4.04 -7.40 6.80
N THR A 177 -4.55 -8.08 5.76
CA THR A 177 -5.40 -7.44 4.75
C THR A 177 -6.61 -6.75 5.37
N LEU A 178 -7.19 -7.34 6.43
CA LEU A 178 -8.33 -6.76 7.12
C LEU A 178 -7.96 -5.43 7.80
N LYS A 179 -6.82 -5.37 8.50
CA LYS A 179 -6.30 -4.11 9.09
C LYS A 179 -6.09 -3.03 8.03
N GLY A 180 -5.65 -3.41 6.82
CA GLY A 180 -5.46 -2.50 5.68
C GLY A 180 -6.74 -1.80 5.19
N PHE A 181 -7.94 -2.28 5.54
CA PHE A 181 -9.21 -1.58 5.28
C PHE A 181 -9.60 -0.57 6.36
N PHE A 182 -8.99 -0.64 7.54
CA PHE A 182 -9.42 0.09 8.73
C PHE A 182 -8.41 1.14 9.22
N ARG A 183 -7.58 1.71 8.33
CA ARG A 183 -6.62 2.78 8.65
C ARG A 183 -5.69 2.39 9.81
N GLN A 184 -5.06 1.22 9.66
CA GLN A 184 -4.09 0.69 10.62
C GLN A 184 -2.65 0.76 10.13
N TYR A 185 -2.45 1.08 8.85
CA TYR A 185 -1.12 1.21 8.26
C TYR A 185 -1.04 2.53 7.53
N GLU A 186 0.10 3.19 7.66
CA GLU A 186 0.46 4.34 6.85
C GLU A 186 1.12 3.89 5.54
N GLN A 187 0.97 4.71 4.51
CA GLN A 187 1.63 4.54 3.22
C GLN A 187 3.12 4.83 3.40
N PHE A 188 4.00 3.95 2.89
CA PHE A 188 5.44 4.13 3.00
C PHE A 188 6.15 3.71 1.71
N TYR A 189 7.14 4.49 1.31
CA TYR A 189 7.96 4.20 0.14
C TYR A 189 9.34 3.83 0.66
N VAL A 190 9.69 2.55 0.56
CA VAL A 190 11.05 2.11 0.83
C VAL A 190 11.88 2.48 -0.39
N VAL A 191 12.90 3.31 -0.18
CA VAL A 191 13.92 3.61 -1.20
C VAL A 191 15.20 2.90 -0.79
N ALA A 192 15.69 1.99 -1.62
CA ALA A 192 16.78 1.10 -1.25
C ALA A 192 17.60 0.60 -2.45
N ASP A 193 18.72 -0.04 -2.15
CA ASP A 193 19.41 -0.88 -3.14
C ASP A 193 18.55 -2.11 -3.50
N GLU A 194 18.69 -2.61 -4.73
CA GLU A 194 18.09 -3.91 -5.11
C GLU A 194 18.58 -5.06 -4.21
N ARG A 195 19.83 -4.98 -3.74
CA ARG A 195 20.44 -5.97 -2.83
C ARG A 195 19.74 -6.05 -1.47
N ASP A 196 19.00 -5.01 -1.10
CA ASP A 196 18.16 -4.98 0.10
C ASP A 196 16.79 -5.54 -0.24
N LEU A 197 16.05 -4.84 -1.11
CA LEU A 197 14.63 -5.13 -1.38
C LEU A 197 14.40 -6.46 -2.09
N ILE A 198 15.19 -6.77 -3.13
CA ILE A 198 15.00 -7.95 -3.96
C ILE A 198 15.57 -9.17 -3.25
N ARG A 199 16.79 -9.05 -2.69
CA ARG A 199 17.44 -10.16 -1.96
C ARG A 199 16.61 -10.63 -0.76
N LEU A 200 15.97 -9.71 -0.03
CA LEU A 200 15.05 -10.08 1.06
C LEU A 200 14.02 -11.12 0.59
N ARG A 201 13.40 -10.85 -0.56
CA ARG A 201 12.28 -11.61 -1.13
C ARG A 201 12.74 -12.90 -1.81
N THR A 202 13.87 -12.89 -2.50
CA THR A 202 14.37 -14.08 -3.21
C THR A 202 15.11 -15.06 -2.29
N ASN A 203 15.69 -14.59 -1.19
CA ASN A 203 16.65 -15.39 -0.41
C ASN A 203 16.19 -15.71 1.01
N TYR A 204 15.43 -14.82 1.64
CA TYR A 204 15.13 -14.91 3.07
C TYR A 204 13.65 -15.17 3.35
N ARG A 205 12.74 -14.63 2.53
CA ARG A 205 11.32 -14.94 2.59
C ARG A 205 10.99 -16.23 1.86
N GLN A 206 10.21 -17.09 2.51
CA GLN A 206 9.77 -18.36 1.95
C GLN A 206 8.39 -18.20 1.29
N GLY A 207 8.19 -18.87 0.16
CA GLY A 207 6.92 -18.82 -0.58
C GLY A 207 6.73 -17.61 -1.48
N GLU A 208 7.73 -16.73 -1.59
CA GLU A 208 7.74 -15.63 -2.56
C GLU A 208 8.44 -16.06 -3.87
N THR A 209 7.85 -15.75 -5.02
CA THR A 209 8.48 -15.86 -6.33
C THR A 209 8.61 -14.46 -6.93
N VAL A 210 9.84 -14.05 -7.27
CA VAL A 210 10.11 -12.74 -7.85
C VAL A 210 10.32 -12.86 -9.35
N TYR A 211 9.61 -12.05 -10.11
CA TYR A 211 9.73 -11.91 -11.56
C TYR A 211 10.32 -10.53 -11.87
N LEU A 212 11.33 -10.49 -12.73
CA LEU A 212 11.91 -9.27 -13.25
C LEU A 212 11.44 -9.04 -14.69
N TYR A 213 10.89 -7.86 -14.93
CA TYR A 213 10.51 -7.37 -16.24
C TYR A 213 11.38 -6.17 -16.59
N ARG A 214 12.21 -6.35 -17.61
CA ARG A 214 13.01 -5.28 -18.18
C ARG A 214 12.17 -4.52 -19.18
N ILE A 215 11.96 -3.22 -18.94
CA ILE A 215 11.13 -2.41 -19.82
C ILE A 215 11.95 -2.02 -21.04
N GLN A 216 11.46 -2.38 -22.22
CA GLN A 216 12.06 -2.03 -23.51
C GLN A 216 11.18 -0.98 -24.21
N ASP A 217 11.77 -0.26 -25.17
CA ASP A 217 11.06 0.67 -26.06
C ASP A 217 10.24 1.77 -25.38
N VAL A 218 10.62 2.16 -24.16
CA VAL A 218 10.05 3.32 -23.45
C VAL A 218 10.98 4.53 -23.57
N SER A 219 10.42 5.72 -23.77
CA SER A 219 11.22 6.94 -23.83
C SER A 219 11.82 7.27 -22.46
N MET A 220 13.14 7.50 -22.40
CA MET A 220 13.80 7.94 -21.17
C MET A 220 13.27 9.30 -20.66
N ALA A 221 12.69 10.13 -21.54
CA ALA A 221 12.00 11.35 -21.10
C ALA A 221 10.79 11.01 -20.21
N VAL A 222 10.04 9.96 -20.56
CA VAL A 222 8.89 9.48 -19.76
C VAL A 222 9.38 8.85 -18.46
N VAL A 223 10.44 8.03 -18.51
CA VAL A 223 11.00 7.39 -17.30
C VAL A 223 11.48 8.44 -16.29
N ARG A 224 12.14 9.51 -16.77
CA ARG A 224 12.54 10.63 -15.89
C ARG A 224 11.34 11.33 -15.25
N GLN A 225 10.22 11.49 -15.98
CA GLN A 225 8.98 12.02 -15.39
C GLN A 225 8.42 11.10 -14.30
N VAL A 226 8.40 9.79 -14.56
CA VAL A 226 7.97 8.79 -13.55
C VAL A 226 8.87 8.87 -12.32
N PHE A 227 10.20 8.88 -12.49
CA PHE A 227 11.15 9.03 -11.40
C PHE A 227 10.88 10.28 -10.55
N MET A 228 10.70 11.44 -11.20
CA MET A 228 10.42 12.69 -10.50
C MET A 228 9.07 12.69 -9.78
N ASP A 229 8.08 11.95 -10.29
CA ASP A 229 6.79 11.79 -9.62
C ASP A 229 6.91 10.94 -8.34
N TYR A 230 7.70 9.85 -8.39
CA TYR A 230 8.08 9.10 -7.18
C TYR A 230 8.76 10.00 -6.15
N ILE A 231 9.77 10.76 -6.57
CA ILE A 231 10.51 11.67 -5.68
C ILE A 231 9.58 12.70 -5.05
N SER A 232 8.70 13.30 -5.84
CA SER A 232 7.73 14.31 -5.36
C SER A 232 6.78 13.71 -4.33
N TYR A 233 6.31 12.47 -4.54
CA TYR A 233 5.42 11.79 -3.61
C TYR A 233 6.14 11.37 -2.32
N ILE A 234 7.36 10.84 -2.43
CA ILE A 234 8.21 10.52 -1.27
C ILE A 234 8.38 11.75 -0.37
N ASN A 235 8.69 12.90 -0.96
CA ASN A 235 8.80 14.16 -0.22
C ASN A 235 7.47 14.58 0.39
N ARG A 236 6.35 14.44 -0.34
CA ARG A 236 5.03 14.77 0.22
C ARG A 236 4.70 13.93 1.45
N LEU A 237 5.05 12.63 1.45
CA LEU A 237 4.80 11.75 2.58
C LEU A 237 5.58 12.14 3.85
N THR A 238 6.72 12.84 3.73
CA THR A 238 7.46 13.30 4.91
C THR A 238 6.74 14.44 5.62
N GLU A 239 6.06 15.31 4.88
CA GLU A 239 5.29 16.44 5.40
C GLU A 239 3.84 16.07 5.75
N SER A 240 3.22 15.27 4.89
CA SER A 240 1.81 14.89 4.94
C SER A 240 1.68 13.36 4.86
N PRO A 241 1.73 12.65 6.01
CA PRO A 241 1.56 11.21 6.01
C PRO A 241 0.18 10.84 5.47
N GLU A 242 0.07 9.68 4.82
CA GLU A 242 -1.16 9.18 4.22
C GLU A 242 -1.48 7.78 4.74
N TRP A 243 -2.77 7.43 4.82
CA TRP A 243 -3.18 6.07 5.17
C TRP A 243 -2.95 5.13 3.99
N TYR A 244 -2.34 3.98 4.22
CA TYR A 244 -2.38 2.88 3.25
C TYR A 244 -3.83 2.41 3.12
N ASN A 245 -4.26 2.13 1.89
CA ASN A 245 -5.57 1.57 1.62
C ASN A 245 -5.43 0.37 0.68
N ALA A 246 -5.82 -0.81 1.17
CA ALA A 246 -5.73 -2.05 0.41
C ALA A 246 -6.45 -2.01 -0.96
N LEU A 247 -7.44 -1.12 -1.14
CA LEU A 247 -8.20 -0.97 -2.38
C LEU A 247 -7.76 0.23 -3.24
N THR A 248 -7.39 1.36 -2.63
CA THR A 248 -7.20 2.63 -3.37
C THR A 248 -5.81 3.26 -3.26
N GLY A 249 -4.97 2.79 -2.35
CA GLY A 249 -3.64 3.32 -2.06
C GLY A 249 -2.72 2.17 -1.69
N ASN A 250 -2.53 1.27 -2.65
CA ASN A 250 -1.63 0.12 -2.56
C ASN A 250 -0.53 0.25 -3.62
N CYS A 251 0.43 -0.68 -3.61
CA CYS A 251 1.54 -0.68 -4.57
C CYS A 251 1.04 -0.56 -6.01
N THR A 252 -0.01 -1.28 -6.36
CA THR A 252 -0.58 -1.28 -7.70
C THR A 252 -1.23 0.05 -8.11
N THR A 253 -2.09 0.61 -7.27
CA THR A 253 -2.84 1.83 -7.60
C THR A 253 -1.93 3.06 -7.60
N GLU A 254 -0.91 3.07 -6.75
CA GLU A 254 0.07 4.16 -6.69
C GLU A 254 1.12 4.08 -7.80
N ILE A 255 1.62 2.88 -8.16
CA ILE A 255 2.46 2.71 -9.37
C ILE A 255 1.72 3.20 -10.62
N ARG A 256 0.41 2.97 -10.69
CA ARG A 256 -0.41 3.56 -11.75
C ARG A 256 -0.49 5.08 -11.63
N GLY A 257 -0.71 5.61 -10.43
CA GLY A 257 -0.68 7.05 -10.16
C GLY A 257 0.58 7.69 -10.75
N HIS A 258 1.73 7.06 -10.52
CA HIS A 258 3.04 7.48 -11.00
C HIS A 258 3.29 7.31 -12.51
N THR A 259 2.51 6.48 -13.20
CA THR A 259 2.61 6.30 -14.65
C THR A 259 1.63 7.18 -15.46
N ARG A 260 0.85 8.04 -14.77
CA ARG A 260 -0.08 9.02 -15.39
C ARG A 260 0.53 10.08 -16.31
N PRO A 261 1.83 10.44 -16.28
CA PRO A 261 2.40 11.38 -17.25
C PRO A 261 2.33 10.91 -18.72
N ASN A 262 1.84 9.69 -18.99
CA ASN A 262 1.53 9.20 -20.32
C ASN A 262 -0.01 9.13 -20.55
N PRO A 263 -0.67 10.26 -20.85
CA PRO A 263 -2.13 10.31 -20.99
C PRO A 263 -2.69 9.45 -22.13
N ASP A 264 -1.87 9.05 -23.11
CA ASP A 264 -2.34 8.38 -24.33
C ASP A 264 -2.29 6.85 -24.29
N ARG A 265 -1.84 6.21 -23.19
CA ARG A 265 -1.58 4.75 -23.22
C ARG A 265 -2.16 3.87 -22.11
N ILE A 266 -2.48 4.38 -20.92
CA ILE A 266 -3.03 3.53 -19.85
C ILE A 266 -4.52 3.86 -19.61
N ASN A 267 -5.37 3.36 -20.51
CA ASN A 267 -6.81 3.29 -20.27
C ASN A 267 -7.11 2.44 -19.03
N TRP A 268 -8.26 2.69 -18.39
CA TRP A 268 -8.77 1.87 -17.28
C TRP A 268 -8.86 0.39 -17.71
N ASP A 269 -8.01 -0.46 -17.13
CA ASP A 269 -8.02 -1.91 -17.28
C ASP A 269 -8.13 -2.56 -15.90
N TRP A 270 -8.97 -3.57 -15.75
CA TRP A 270 -9.23 -4.22 -14.46
C TRP A 270 -7.97 -4.92 -13.89
N ARG A 271 -7.00 -5.28 -14.75
CA ARG A 271 -5.71 -5.88 -14.37
C ARG A 271 -4.80 -4.91 -13.61
N ILE A 272 -5.18 -3.63 -13.54
CA ILE A 272 -4.61 -2.63 -12.64
C ILE A 272 -5.08 -2.83 -11.19
N LEU A 273 -6.22 -3.48 -10.96
CA LEU A 273 -6.64 -3.87 -9.60
C LEU A 273 -6.22 -5.30 -9.27
N ALA A 274 -5.97 -6.12 -10.30
CA ALA A 274 -5.44 -7.47 -10.19
C ALA A 274 -4.06 -7.55 -10.88
N ASN A 275 -3.06 -6.91 -10.31
CA ASN A 275 -1.72 -6.77 -10.93
C ASN A 275 -0.93 -8.05 -11.07
N GLY A 276 -1.41 -9.18 -10.54
CA GLY A 276 -0.86 -10.47 -10.93
C GLY A 276 -1.00 -10.76 -12.43
N TYR A 277 -1.92 -10.08 -13.12
CA TYR A 277 -2.15 -10.17 -14.57
C TYR A 277 -1.61 -8.95 -15.34
N ILE A 278 -0.83 -8.08 -14.69
CA ILE A 278 -0.30 -6.89 -15.37
C ILE A 278 0.68 -7.31 -16.47
N ASP A 279 1.34 -8.45 -16.32
CA ASP A 279 2.21 -9.04 -17.33
C ASP A 279 1.46 -9.44 -18.60
N GLU A 280 0.27 -10.03 -18.48
CA GLU A 280 -0.61 -10.33 -19.61
C GLU A 280 -1.02 -9.03 -20.35
N LEU A 281 -1.43 -8.00 -19.61
CA LEU A 281 -1.77 -6.70 -20.17
C LEU A 281 -0.59 -6.08 -20.92
N MET A 282 0.59 -6.10 -20.32
CA MET A 282 1.78 -5.46 -20.88
C MET A 282 2.34 -6.26 -22.07
N TYR A 283 2.18 -7.58 -22.07
CA TYR A 283 2.49 -8.44 -23.22
C TYR A 283 1.53 -8.20 -24.38
N GLU A 284 0.22 -8.12 -24.13
CA GLU A 284 -0.78 -7.75 -25.14
C GLU A 284 -0.48 -6.40 -25.79
N LYS A 285 0.03 -5.44 -25.00
CA LYS A 285 0.43 -4.11 -25.46
C LYS A 285 1.82 -4.07 -26.10
N LYS A 286 2.56 -5.19 -26.11
CA LYS A 286 3.96 -5.33 -26.58
C LYS A 286 4.93 -4.39 -25.88
N TRP A 287 4.72 -4.12 -24.60
CA TRP A 287 5.61 -3.26 -23.81
C TRP A 287 6.68 -4.07 -23.06
N TRP A 288 6.45 -5.37 -22.83
CA TRP A 288 7.35 -6.26 -22.10
C TRP A 288 7.81 -7.45 -22.97
N THR A 289 9.02 -7.94 -22.70
CA THR A 289 9.50 -9.25 -23.18
C THR A 289 9.21 -10.35 -22.16
N HIS A 290 9.38 -11.63 -22.55
CA HIS A 290 9.17 -12.76 -21.63
C HIS A 290 9.86 -12.56 -20.28
N PRO A 291 9.17 -12.84 -19.15
CA PRO A 291 9.75 -12.68 -17.82
C PRO A 291 10.96 -13.60 -17.65
N SER A 292 12.04 -13.06 -17.10
CA SER A 292 13.07 -13.89 -16.47
C SER A 292 12.63 -14.16 -15.04
N ARG A 293 12.34 -15.43 -14.73
CA ARG A 293 12.08 -15.86 -13.35
C ARG A 293 13.38 -15.71 -12.56
N LEU A 294 13.39 -14.85 -11.55
CA LEU A 294 14.51 -14.77 -10.61
C LEU A 294 14.28 -15.83 -9.54
N GLN A 295 14.83 -17.02 -9.76
CA GLN A 295 15.00 -18.03 -8.72
C GLN A 295 16.49 -18.25 -8.49
N ARG A 296 16.84 -18.50 -7.23
CA ARG A 296 18.17 -19.02 -6.87
C ARG A 296 18.45 -20.32 -7.61
#